data_AF-A0A6N7JJN9-F1
#
_entry.id   AF-A0A6N7JJN9-F1
#
_cell.length_a   1.000
_cell.length_b   1.000
_cell.length_c   1.000
_cell.angle_alpha   90.00
_cell.angle_beta   90.00
_cell.angle_gamma   90.00
#
_symmetry.space_group_name_H-M   'P 1'
#
loop_
_entity.id
_entity.type
_entity.pdbx_description
1 polymer ?
#
loop_
_entity_poly.entity_id
_entity_poly.type
_entity_poly.pdbx_seq_one_letter_code
_entity_poly.pdbx_strand_id
1 'polypeptide(L)'
;MTIHEDLFEVVRQLEFQVSVGGSPRVKAPLSALKESASKVAKSFSGSWLGYHSRIYYENLVPTPAGANFSAEWGAKDMSFTELGSTGDWVEYQYDFIINYIKQCSGNPNLDEIQSLAKDAIRSFEESIYRIASILESELDIAPDTFLSRLKGDLDSIEIFSVNDIIKRMMPKGSTMTRDYLAASQGHLTPPHIEIIAIVSRIEYIFSACKNISDIARRAASHLERKHNRNISSKREGTNVFIGHGRSMLWRELKDFIKDRVGLPWDEFNRVPVAGVTNISRLIQMLDSASIAFLIMTAEDEMSDGKNHARMNVIHEAGLFQGRLGFTRSIILLEEGCEEFSNIQGLGQIRFPKGNISASFEEVRLVLEREGLI
;
A
#
# COMPACT_ATOMS: atom_id res chain seq x y z
N MET A 1 10.43 11.69 9.87
CA MET A 1 9.60 10.67 9.22
C MET A 1 8.44 11.40 8.58
N THR A 2 8.22 11.21 7.29
CA THR A 2 7.06 11.80 6.59
C THR A 2 5.79 11.05 6.96
N ILE A 3 4.62 11.65 6.75
CA ILE A 3 3.32 11.04 7.07
C ILE A 3 3.10 9.73 6.29
N HIS A 4 3.55 9.66 5.04
CA HIS A 4 3.46 8.44 4.25
C HIS A 4 4.44 7.35 4.72
N GLU A 5 5.62 7.71 5.25
CA GLU A 5 6.55 6.74 5.86
C GLU A 5 5.95 6.11 7.13
N ASP A 6 5.22 6.89 7.93
CA ASP A 6 4.48 6.43 9.12
C ASP A 6 3.42 5.39 8.73
N LEU A 7 2.59 5.69 7.72
CA LEU A 7 1.61 4.73 7.19
C LEU A 7 2.28 3.47 6.62
N PHE A 8 3.44 3.58 5.95
CA PHE A 8 4.18 2.40 5.49
C PHE A 8 4.75 1.57 6.65
N GLU A 9 5.05 2.17 7.81
CA GLU A 9 5.40 1.41 9.01
C GLU A 9 4.21 0.61 9.54
N VAL A 10 3.04 1.23 9.61
CA VAL A 10 1.79 0.54 10.00
C VAL A 10 1.50 -0.64 9.05
N VAL A 11 1.68 -0.44 7.74
CA VAL A 11 1.56 -1.51 6.74
C VAL A 11 2.48 -2.69 7.07
N ARG A 12 3.77 -2.44 7.36
CA ARG A 12 4.72 -3.52 7.69
C ARG A 12 4.31 -4.29 8.95
N GLN A 13 3.82 -3.58 9.98
CA GLN A 13 3.35 -4.20 11.22
C GLN A 13 2.15 -5.12 10.97
N LEU A 14 1.15 -4.65 10.21
CA LEU A 14 -0.02 -5.45 9.87
C LEU A 14 0.32 -6.63 8.96
N GLU A 15 1.21 -6.45 7.98
CA GLU A 15 1.67 -7.53 7.11
C GLU A 15 2.41 -8.64 7.85
N PHE A 16 3.15 -8.28 8.90
CA PHE A 16 3.72 -9.28 9.80
C PHE A 16 2.63 -10.15 10.42
N GLN A 17 1.55 -9.56 10.95
CA GLN A 17 0.42 -10.34 11.51
C GLN A 17 -0.26 -11.22 10.46
N VAL A 18 -0.44 -10.70 9.24
CA VAL A 18 -0.99 -11.47 8.12
C VAL A 18 -0.09 -12.67 7.79
N SER A 19 1.23 -12.49 7.83
CA SER A 19 2.19 -13.59 7.59
C SER A 19 2.12 -14.66 8.68
N VAL A 20 1.96 -14.25 9.95
CA VAL A 20 1.76 -15.15 11.09
C VAL A 20 0.50 -15.98 10.91
N GLY A 21 -0.64 -15.34 10.59
CA GLY A 21 -1.89 -16.03 10.29
C GLY A 21 -1.83 -16.91 9.04
N GLY A 22 -0.94 -16.58 8.10
CA GLY A 22 -0.64 -17.34 6.90
C GLY A 22 0.24 -18.58 7.13
N SER A 23 0.89 -18.68 8.29
CA SER A 23 1.86 -19.74 8.58
C SER A 23 1.18 -21.12 8.69
N PRO A 24 1.89 -22.21 8.33
CA PRO A 24 1.37 -23.57 8.51
C PRO A 24 0.99 -23.88 9.96
N ARG A 25 1.68 -23.26 10.92
CA ARG A 25 1.43 -23.37 12.36
C ARG A 25 0.02 -22.92 12.76
N VAL A 26 -0.52 -21.91 12.08
CA VAL A 26 -1.88 -21.42 12.30
C VAL A 26 -2.86 -22.09 11.35
N LYS A 27 -2.55 -22.14 10.05
CA LYS A 27 -3.48 -22.64 9.04
C LYS A 27 -3.80 -24.12 9.15
N ALA A 28 -2.80 -24.98 9.38
CA ALA A 28 -3.02 -26.43 9.34
C ALA A 28 -3.96 -26.90 10.47
N PRO A 29 -3.78 -26.49 11.74
CA PRO A 29 -4.73 -26.80 12.82
C PRO A 29 -6.15 -26.30 12.57
N LEU A 30 -6.29 -25.06 12.08
CA LEU A 30 -7.59 -24.47 11.78
C LEU A 30 -8.31 -25.18 10.62
N SER A 31 -7.58 -25.53 9.55
CA SER A 31 -8.13 -26.31 8.43
C SER A 31 -8.59 -27.68 8.89
N ALA A 32 -7.77 -28.39 9.68
CA ALA A 32 -8.11 -29.71 10.20
C ALA A 32 -9.40 -29.69 11.05
N LEU A 33 -9.57 -28.67 11.91
CA LEU A 33 -10.79 -28.46 12.68
C LEU A 33 -12.00 -28.16 11.78
N LYS A 34 -11.84 -27.24 10.83
CA LYS A 34 -12.91 -26.83 9.91
C LYS A 34 -13.38 -27.99 9.05
N GLU A 35 -12.46 -28.79 8.53
CA GLU A 35 -12.74 -29.99 7.75
C GLU A 35 -13.43 -31.07 8.59
N SER A 36 -12.96 -31.31 9.81
CA SER A 36 -13.57 -32.28 10.73
C SER A 36 -14.99 -31.86 11.14
N ALA A 37 -15.19 -30.59 11.48
CA ALA A 37 -16.51 -30.03 11.77
C ALA A 37 -17.43 -30.11 10.54
N SER A 38 -16.92 -29.84 9.34
CA SER A 38 -17.68 -29.94 8.09
C SER A 38 -18.06 -31.38 7.73
N LYS A 39 -17.24 -32.37 8.12
CA LYS A 39 -17.59 -33.80 7.99
C LYS A 39 -18.73 -34.16 8.93
N VAL A 40 -18.66 -33.76 10.20
CA VAL A 40 -19.74 -33.95 11.17
C VAL A 40 -21.02 -33.19 10.78
N ALA A 41 -20.90 -32.03 10.15
CA ALA A 41 -22.06 -31.27 9.66
C ALA A 41 -22.91 -32.08 8.65
N LYS A 42 -22.33 -33.06 7.95
CA LYS A 42 -23.07 -33.91 6.99
C LYS A 42 -24.01 -34.92 7.65
N SER A 43 -23.87 -35.16 8.94
CA SER A 43 -24.79 -35.98 9.73
C SER A 43 -25.79 -35.13 10.51
N PHE A 44 -25.70 -33.80 10.47
CA PHE A 44 -26.54 -32.91 11.27
C PHE A 44 -28.00 -32.92 10.81
N SER A 45 -28.92 -32.86 11.77
CA SER A 45 -30.37 -32.77 11.55
C SER A 45 -30.83 -31.57 10.72
N GLY A 46 -29.99 -30.53 10.64
CA GLY A 46 -30.30 -29.26 9.99
C GLY A 46 -31.10 -28.29 10.86
N SER A 47 -31.54 -28.70 12.06
CA SER A 47 -32.39 -27.88 12.93
C SER A 47 -31.62 -27.36 14.15
N TRP A 48 -31.67 -26.05 14.36
CA TRP A 48 -31.03 -25.37 15.50
C TRP A 48 -31.96 -25.28 16.73
N LEU A 49 -33.16 -25.86 16.66
CA LEU A 49 -34.18 -25.65 17.66
C LEU A 49 -33.99 -26.59 18.86
N GLY A 50 -33.73 -26.02 20.02
CA GLY A 50 -33.57 -26.75 21.27
C GLY A 50 -32.60 -27.91 21.14
N TYR A 51 -33.02 -29.08 21.64
CA TYR A 51 -32.25 -30.31 21.57
C TYR A 51 -31.96 -30.78 20.13
N HIS A 52 -32.72 -30.34 19.12
CA HIS A 52 -32.45 -30.69 17.71
C HIS A 52 -31.07 -30.22 17.24
N SER A 53 -30.55 -29.14 17.84
CA SER A 53 -29.18 -28.63 17.60
C SER A 53 -28.10 -29.68 17.91
N ARG A 54 -28.44 -30.73 18.64
CA ARG A 54 -27.57 -31.83 19.04
C ARG A 54 -27.95 -33.17 18.39
N ILE A 55 -28.88 -33.17 17.44
CA ILE A 55 -29.27 -34.37 16.71
C ILE A 55 -28.38 -34.54 15.49
N TYR A 56 -27.76 -35.70 15.42
CA TYR A 56 -26.95 -36.14 14.29
C TYR A 56 -27.34 -37.58 13.92
N TYR A 57 -27.10 -37.95 12.66
CA TYR A 57 -27.23 -39.33 12.23
C TYR A 57 -26.25 -40.23 13.00
N GLU A 58 -26.68 -41.45 13.30
CA GLU A 58 -25.94 -42.42 14.10
C GLU A 58 -24.48 -42.57 13.64
N ASN A 59 -23.57 -42.70 14.61
CA ASN A 59 -22.12 -42.80 14.38
C ASN A 59 -21.51 -41.59 13.63
N LEU A 60 -22.24 -40.48 13.53
CA LEU A 60 -21.83 -39.27 12.84
C LEU A 60 -21.47 -39.51 11.36
N VAL A 61 -22.10 -40.50 10.73
CA VAL A 61 -21.95 -40.75 9.29
C VAL A 61 -22.84 -39.80 8.48
N PRO A 62 -22.47 -39.42 7.24
CA PRO A 62 -23.32 -38.60 6.39
C PRO A 62 -24.72 -39.19 6.23
N THR A 63 -25.75 -38.34 6.27
CA THR A 63 -27.15 -38.77 6.18
C THR A 63 -27.38 -39.58 4.89
N PRO A 64 -27.81 -40.85 4.98
CA PRO A 64 -28.04 -41.70 3.83
C PRO A 64 -29.29 -41.27 3.04
N ALA A 65 -29.38 -41.69 1.78
CA ALA A 65 -30.56 -41.42 0.97
C ALA A 65 -31.83 -42.04 1.60
N GLY A 66 -32.90 -41.25 1.70
CA GLY A 66 -34.18 -41.66 2.30
C GLY A 66 -34.29 -41.40 3.81
N ALA A 67 -33.18 -41.14 4.50
CA ALA A 67 -33.22 -40.63 5.87
C ALA A 67 -33.52 -39.12 5.86
N ASN A 68 -34.44 -38.70 6.72
CA ASN A 68 -34.85 -37.31 6.84
C ASN A 68 -35.22 -36.98 8.29
N PHE A 69 -34.62 -35.93 8.83
CA PHE A 69 -35.02 -35.43 10.14
C PHE A 69 -36.19 -34.46 9.99
N SER A 70 -37.31 -34.76 10.66
CA SER A 70 -38.46 -33.87 10.67
C SER A 70 -38.32 -32.83 11.78
N ALA A 71 -37.96 -31.59 11.42
CA ALA A 71 -37.95 -30.48 12.38
C ALA A 71 -39.36 -30.16 12.95
N GLU A 72 -40.43 -30.61 12.28
CA GLU A 72 -41.80 -30.45 12.77
C GLU A 72 -42.08 -31.38 13.96
N TRP A 73 -41.61 -32.62 13.92
CA TRP A 73 -41.96 -33.67 14.89
C TRP A 73 -40.82 -34.08 15.82
N GLY A 74 -39.59 -33.67 15.51
CA GLY A 74 -38.38 -33.96 16.30
C GLY A 74 -37.94 -35.42 16.22
N ALA A 75 -37.30 -35.91 17.29
CA ALA A 75 -36.85 -37.30 17.43
C ALA A 75 -37.93 -38.25 17.99
N LYS A 76 -39.20 -37.82 18.01
CA LYS A 76 -40.31 -38.64 18.53
C LYS A 76 -40.56 -39.82 17.61
N ASP A 77 -40.77 -41.00 18.18
CA ASP A 77 -41.19 -42.18 17.43
C ASP A 77 -42.63 -41.98 16.93
N MET A 78 -42.74 -41.79 15.61
CA MET A 78 -43.98 -41.58 14.88
C MET A 78 -44.22 -42.68 13.83
N SER A 79 -43.55 -43.84 14.02
CA SER A 79 -43.53 -44.98 13.08
C SER A 79 -44.93 -45.47 12.65
N PHE A 80 -45.96 -45.26 13.47
CA PHE A 80 -47.35 -45.62 13.15
C PHE A 80 -48.09 -44.66 12.22
N THR A 81 -47.52 -43.50 11.88
CA THR A 81 -48.25 -42.41 11.18
C THR A 81 -47.64 -41.98 9.85
N GLU A 82 -46.53 -42.59 9.40
CA GLU A 82 -45.69 -42.12 8.27
C GLU A 82 -45.18 -40.66 8.38
N LEU A 83 -45.56 -39.96 9.46
CA LEU A 83 -45.09 -38.63 9.82
C LEU A 83 -43.83 -38.76 10.67
N GLY A 84 -43.04 -37.68 10.72
CA GLY A 84 -41.87 -37.60 11.60
C GLY A 84 -40.55 -37.97 10.93
N SER A 85 -39.54 -38.25 11.75
CA SER A 85 -38.17 -38.48 11.30
C SER A 85 -38.00 -39.92 10.79
N THR A 86 -37.27 -40.08 9.68
CA THR A 86 -36.93 -41.38 9.09
C THR A 86 -35.42 -41.61 9.17
N GLY A 87 -35.02 -42.81 9.59
CA GLY A 87 -33.62 -43.20 9.79
C GLY A 87 -33.13 -43.04 11.24
N ASP A 88 -31.86 -43.39 11.45
CA ASP A 88 -31.26 -43.56 12.78
C ASP A 88 -30.70 -42.24 13.32
N TRP A 89 -31.57 -41.34 13.75
CA TRP A 89 -31.21 -40.05 14.34
C TRP A 89 -30.96 -40.17 15.84
N VAL A 90 -29.83 -39.63 16.31
CA VAL A 90 -29.38 -39.73 17.70
C VAL A 90 -29.13 -38.35 18.27
N GLU A 91 -29.64 -38.10 19.48
CA GLU A 91 -29.24 -36.92 20.28
C GLU A 91 -27.91 -37.19 20.96
N TYR A 92 -26.92 -36.36 20.69
CA TYR A 92 -25.60 -36.44 21.32
C TYR A 92 -25.44 -35.43 22.45
N GLN A 93 -24.56 -35.74 23.40
CA GLN A 93 -24.09 -34.73 24.35
C GLN A 93 -23.27 -33.66 23.63
N TYR A 94 -23.39 -32.41 24.08
CA TYR A 94 -22.74 -31.27 23.44
C TYR A 94 -21.21 -31.46 23.37
N ASP A 95 -20.60 -31.74 24.53
CA ASP A 95 -19.15 -31.91 24.65
C ASP A 95 -18.64 -33.15 23.94
N PHE A 96 -19.48 -34.17 23.74
CA PHE A 96 -19.09 -35.35 22.96
C PHE A 96 -18.78 -34.96 21.52
N ILE A 97 -19.64 -34.16 20.88
CA ILE A 97 -19.42 -33.72 19.49
C ILE A 97 -18.19 -32.82 19.39
N ILE A 98 -18.02 -31.89 20.33
CA ILE A 98 -16.84 -31.01 20.38
C ILE A 98 -15.56 -31.84 20.49
N ASN A 99 -15.51 -32.80 21.41
CA ASN A 99 -14.34 -33.64 21.64
C ASN A 99 -14.08 -34.59 20.46
N TYR A 100 -15.13 -35.14 19.84
CA TYR A 100 -15.02 -35.95 18.65
C TYR A 100 -14.38 -35.17 17.49
N ILE A 101 -14.84 -33.94 17.23
CA ILE A 101 -14.25 -33.07 16.19
C ILE A 101 -12.77 -32.76 16.50
N LYS A 102 -12.43 -32.48 17.76
CA LYS A 102 -11.04 -32.26 18.19
C LYS A 102 -10.18 -33.52 17.96
N GLN A 103 -10.67 -34.70 18.32
CA GLN A 103 -9.95 -35.95 18.10
C GLN A 103 -9.73 -36.24 16.60
N CYS A 104 -10.76 -36.07 15.77
CA CYS A 104 -10.65 -36.24 14.31
C CYS A 104 -9.69 -35.25 13.65
N SER A 105 -9.46 -34.09 14.26
CA SER A 105 -8.51 -33.07 13.78
C SER A 105 -7.11 -33.22 14.37
N GLY A 106 -6.83 -34.30 15.12
CA GLY A 106 -5.51 -34.55 15.72
C GLY A 106 -5.27 -33.80 17.03
N ASN A 107 -6.33 -33.37 17.72
CA ASN A 107 -6.31 -32.60 18.97
C ASN A 107 -5.37 -31.39 18.90
N PRO A 108 -5.63 -30.44 17.97
CA PRO A 108 -4.77 -29.28 17.83
C PRO A 108 -4.76 -28.44 19.11
N ASN A 109 -3.56 -28.03 19.53
CA ASN A 109 -3.41 -27.07 20.61
C ASN A 109 -3.78 -25.66 20.12
N LEU A 110 -4.91 -25.14 20.60
CA LEU A 110 -5.43 -23.83 20.21
C LEU A 110 -4.92 -22.68 21.07
N ASP A 111 -4.31 -22.95 22.23
CA ASP A 111 -3.90 -21.90 23.18
C ASP A 111 -2.90 -20.93 22.55
N GLU A 112 -1.95 -21.49 21.81
CA GLU A 112 -0.97 -20.70 21.07
C GLU A 112 -1.62 -19.87 19.95
N ILE A 113 -2.53 -20.47 19.18
CA ILE A 113 -3.22 -19.78 18.09
C ILE A 113 -4.07 -18.63 18.66
N GLN A 114 -4.71 -18.85 19.81
CA GLN A 114 -5.44 -17.81 20.52
C GLN A 114 -4.53 -16.69 21.02
N SER A 115 -3.31 -16.99 21.47
CA SER A 115 -2.33 -15.96 21.82
C SER A 115 -1.95 -15.11 20.61
N LEU A 116 -1.62 -15.74 19.48
CA LEU A 116 -1.29 -15.04 18.23
C LEU A 116 -2.47 -14.18 17.73
N ALA A 117 -3.69 -14.71 17.85
CA ALA A 117 -4.90 -13.96 17.50
C ALA A 117 -5.11 -12.73 18.39
N LYS A 118 -4.77 -12.80 19.69
CA LYS A 118 -4.82 -11.64 20.59
C LYS A 118 -3.80 -10.58 20.20
N ASP A 119 -2.57 -10.98 19.86
CA ASP A 119 -1.53 -10.05 19.40
C ASP A 119 -1.94 -9.36 18.09
N ALA A 120 -2.56 -10.10 17.17
CA ALA A 120 -3.10 -9.54 15.94
C ALA A 120 -4.26 -8.56 16.17
N ILE A 121 -5.18 -8.84 17.11
CA ILE A 121 -6.24 -7.90 17.52
C ILE A 121 -5.63 -6.61 18.07
N ARG A 122 -4.64 -6.71 18.96
CA ARG A 122 -3.97 -5.53 19.51
C ARG A 122 -3.32 -4.68 18.42
N SER A 123 -2.58 -5.33 17.51
CA SER A 123 -1.95 -4.64 16.38
C SER A 123 -2.97 -3.99 15.45
N PHE A 124 -4.12 -4.63 15.24
CA PHE A 124 -5.24 -4.08 14.48
C PHE A 124 -5.81 -2.82 15.13
N GLU A 125 -6.11 -2.87 16.43
CA GLU A 125 -6.69 -1.74 17.17
C GLU A 125 -5.74 -0.54 17.18
N GLU A 126 -4.47 -0.75 17.51
CA GLU A 126 -3.43 0.28 17.48
C GLU A 126 -3.28 0.90 16.07
N SER A 127 -3.35 0.07 15.02
CA SER A 127 -3.24 0.52 13.64
C SER A 127 -4.44 1.34 13.16
N ILE A 128 -5.67 0.95 13.53
CA ILE A 128 -6.89 1.72 13.20
C ILE A 128 -6.74 3.15 13.69
N TYR A 129 -6.41 3.32 14.98
CA TYR A 129 -6.31 4.66 15.57
C TYR A 129 -5.25 5.51 14.87
N ARG A 130 -4.11 4.91 14.56
CA ARG A 130 -2.98 5.59 13.91
C ARG A 130 -3.32 6.01 12.48
N ILE A 131 -3.94 5.12 11.70
CA ILE A 131 -4.38 5.44 10.32
C ILE A 131 -5.48 6.50 10.35
N ALA A 132 -6.50 6.34 11.19
CA ALA A 132 -7.62 7.27 11.30
C ALA A 132 -7.12 8.69 11.65
N SER A 133 -6.23 8.81 12.63
CA SER A 133 -5.65 10.09 13.04
C SER A 133 -4.89 10.78 11.89
N ILE A 134 -4.11 10.02 11.12
CA ILE A 134 -3.39 10.53 9.95
C ILE A 134 -4.36 11.00 8.86
N LEU A 135 -5.37 10.19 8.53
CA LEU A 135 -6.35 10.51 7.49
C LEU A 135 -7.18 11.74 7.86
N GLU A 136 -7.62 11.86 9.12
CA GLU A 136 -8.35 13.04 9.60
C GLU A 136 -7.49 14.30 9.50
N SER A 137 -6.25 14.24 9.97
CA SER A 137 -5.33 15.39 9.92
C SER A 137 -5.09 15.89 8.50
N GLU A 138 -4.94 14.98 7.53
CA GLU A 138 -4.76 15.34 6.12
C GLU A 138 -6.02 15.91 5.46
N LEU A 139 -7.19 15.37 5.82
CA LEU A 139 -8.49 15.84 5.33
C LEU A 139 -8.85 17.23 5.89
N ASP A 140 -8.42 17.54 7.11
CA ASP A 140 -8.59 18.86 7.72
C ASP A 140 -7.72 19.93 7.04
N ILE A 141 -6.53 19.55 6.53
CA ILE A 141 -5.65 20.46 5.79
C ILE A 141 -6.22 20.81 4.42
N ALA A 142 -6.67 19.78 3.67
CA ALA A 142 -7.23 19.98 2.35
C ALA A 142 -8.20 18.84 1.97
N PRO A 143 -9.37 19.17 1.37
CA PRO A 143 -10.33 18.17 0.97
C PRO A 143 -9.74 17.22 -0.08
N ASP A 144 -9.81 15.92 0.19
CA ASP A 144 -9.32 14.87 -0.68
C ASP A 144 -10.35 13.74 -0.75
N THR A 145 -11.05 13.63 -1.88
CA THR A 145 -12.13 12.66 -2.08
C THR A 145 -11.65 11.21 -2.01
N PHE A 146 -10.39 10.97 -2.38
CA PHE A 146 -9.80 9.64 -2.31
C PHE A 146 -9.52 9.24 -0.85
N LEU A 147 -8.88 10.13 -0.08
CA LEU A 147 -8.65 9.88 1.35
C LEU A 147 -9.95 9.78 2.15
N SER A 148 -10.97 10.59 1.81
CA SER A 148 -12.30 10.52 2.43
C SER A 148 -12.97 9.16 2.20
N ARG A 149 -12.88 8.61 0.99
CA ARG A 149 -13.36 7.26 0.70
C ARG A 149 -12.60 6.20 1.49
N LEU A 150 -11.27 6.29 1.54
CA LEU A 150 -10.45 5.35 2.33
C LEU A 150 -10.77 5.39 3.82
N LYS A 151 -11.07 6.58 4.37
CA LYS A 151 -11.53 6.72 5.75
C LYS A 151 -12.87 6.01 5.96
N GLY A 152 -13.84 6.22 5.06
CA GLY A 152 -15.11 5.52 5.14
C GLY A 152 -14.97 3.99 5.04
N ASP A 153 -14.06 3.51 4.18
CA ASP A 153 -13.74 2.08 4.10
C ASP A 153 -13.12 1.58 5.42
N LEU A 154 -12.23 2.36 6.06
CA LEU A 154 -11.61 2.03 7.35
C LEU A 154 -12.66 1.91 8.47
N ASP A 155 -13.56 2.89 8.57
CA ASP A 155 -14.60 2.96 9.62
C ASP A 155 -15.61 1.80 9.53
N SER A 156 -15.72 1.15 8.36
CA SER A 156 -16.59 -0.01 8.15
C SER A 156 -16.01 -1.34 8.63
N ILE A 157 -14.72 -1.38 8.99
CA ILE A 157 -14.03 -2.61 9.39
C ILE A 157 -14.13 -2.78 10.90
N GLU A 158 -14.82 -3.82 11.33
CA GLU A 158 -14.96 -4.18 12.73
C GLU A 158 -14.61 -5.65 12.98
N ILE A 159 -14.08 -5.96 14.15
CA ILE A 159 -13.78 -7.33 14.55
C ILE A 159 -15.00 -7.96 15.22
N PHE A 160 -15.66 -8.89 14.52
CA PHE A 160 -16.82 -9.63 15.02
C PHE A 160 -16.47 -10.59 16.15
N SER A 161 -17.36 -10.75 17.15
CA SER A 161 -17.24 -11.84 18.14
C SER A 161 -17.66 -13.19 17.54
N VAL A 162 -17.35 -14.29 18.24
CA VAL A 162 -17.83 -15.64 17.85
C VAL A 162 -19.37 -15.66 17.80
N ASN A 163 -20.02 -14.99 18.76
CA ASN A 163 -21.48 -14.88 18.80
C ASN A 163 -22.06 -14.11 17.61
N ASP A 164 -21.37 -13.08 17.11
CA ASP A 164 -21.84 -12.33 15.93
C ASP A 164 -21.74 -13.20 14.67
N ILE A 165 -20.70 -14.02 14.56
CA ILE A 165 -20.58 -15.01 13.48
C ILE A 165 -21.70 -16.04 13.59
N ILE A 166 -21.94 -16.61 14.77
CA ILE A 166 -23.03 -17.58 15.01
C ILE A 166 -24.38 -16.98 14.63
N LYS A 167 -24.68 -15.75 15.07
CA LYS A 167 -25.93 -15.04 14.74
C LYS A 167 -26.12 -14.87 13.23
N ARG A 168 -25.04 -14.69 12.46
CA ARG A 168 -25.09 -14.61 10.99
C ARG A 168 -25.29 -15.95 10.32
N MET A 169 -24.79 -17.04 10.93
CA MET A 169 -24.97 -18.42 10.45
C MET A 169 -26.34 -18.99 10.82
N MET A 170 -26.95 -18.48 11.88
CA MET A 170 -28.25 -18.93 12.35
C MET A 170 -29.32 -18.73 11.25
N PRO A 171 -30.17 -19.74 10.98
CA PRO A 171 -31.26 -19.63 10.02
C PRO A 171 -32.17 -18.45 10.35
N LYS A 172 -32.57 -17.68 9.33
CA LYS A 172 -33.54 -16.59 9.48
C LYS A 172 -34.95 -17.10 9.19
N GLY A 173 -35.89 -16.80 10.08
CA GLY A 173 -37.31 -17.14 9.93
C GLY A 173 -37.83 -18.04 11.05
N SER A 174 -39.14 -18.23 11.11
CA SER A 174 -39.78 -19.13 12.06
C SER A 174 -39.82 -20.55 11.50
N THR A 175 -39.21 -21.50 12.21
CA THR A 175 -39.39 -22.92 11.92
C THR A 175 -40.72 -23.36 12.56
N MET A 176 -41.67 -23.82 11.75
CA MET A 176 -42.91 -24.40 12.27
C MET A 176 -42.56 -25.75 12.92
N THR A 177 -42.84 -25.89 14.21
CA THR A 177 -42.65 -27.15 14.93
C THR A 177 -43.83 -27.49 15.81
N ARG A 178 -44.14 -28.80 15.89
CA ARG A 178 -45.05 -29.41 16.86
C ARG A 178 -44.29 -30.06 18.01
N ASP A 179 -42.96 -30.05 17.98
CA ASP A 179 -42.16 -30.46 19.12
C ASP A 179 -42.03 -29.31 20.14
N TYR A 180 -42.97 -29.30 21.09
CA TYR A 180 -43.03 -28.29 22.14
C TYR A 180 -41.76 -28.20 23.00
N LEU A 181 -41.07 -29.33 23.21
CA LEU A 181 -39.83 -29.32 24.00
C LEU A 181 -38.74 -28.52 23.28
N ALA A 182 -38.50 -28.82 22.00
CA ALA A 182 -37.54 -28.08 21.18
C ALA A 182 -37.94 -26.61 21.08
N ALA A 183 -39.23 -26.32 20.83
CA ALA A 183 -39.74 -24.95 20.75
C ALA A 183 -39.48 -24.16 22.04
N SER A 184 -39.73 -24.76 23.20
CA SER A 184 -39.57 -24.11 24.52
C SER A 184 -38.11 -23.75 24.84
N GLN A 185 -37.15 -24.46 24.25
CA GLN A 185 -35.72 -24.24 24.45
C GLN A 185 -35.14 -23.17 23.52
N GLY A 186 -35.91 -22.72 22.51
CA GLY A 186 -35.46 -21.70 21.56
C GLY A 186 -34.32 -22.17 20.65
N HIS A 187 -33.61 -21.23 20.02
CA HIS A 187 -32.48 -21.58 19.16
C HIS A 187 -31.23 -21.82 19.99
N LEU A 188 -30.61 -22.98 19.81
CA LEU A 188 -29.33 -23.35 20.40
C LEU A 188 -28.30 -23.58 19.29
N THR A 189 -27.06 -23.18 19.55
CA THR A 189 -25.96 -23.35 18.60
C THR A 189 -25.58 -24.81 18.50
N PRO A 190 -25.57 -25.41 17.30
CA PRO A 190 -25.06 -26.76 17.12
C PRO A 190 -23.54 -26.83 17.43
N PRO A 191 -23.06 -27.88 18.12
CA PRO A 191 -21.65 -27.99 18.51
C PRO A 191 -20.64 -27.81 17.36
N HIS A 192 -20.90 -28.41 16.19
CA HIS A 192 -20.01 -28.26 15.03
C HIS A 192 -19.96 -26.83 14.48
N ILE A 193 -21.06 -26.06 14.63
CA ILE A 193 -21.12 -24.65 14.22
C ILE A 193 -20.30 -23.78 15.16
N GLU A 194 -20.29 -24.07 16.46
CA GLU A 194 -19.43 -23.34 17.40
C GLU A 194 -17.95 -23.44 16.99
N ILE A 195 -17.48 -24.65 16.65
CA ILE A 195 -16.11 -24.86 16.15
C ILE A 195 -15.87 -24.09 14.86
N ILE A 196 -16.80 -24.15 13.90
CA ILE A 196 -16.68 -23.40 12.64
C ILE A 196 -16.62 -21.89 12.91
N ALA A 197 -17.42 -21.38 13.85
CA ALA A 197 -17.43 -19.97 14.21
C ALA A 197 -16.12 -19.53 14.88
N ILE A 198 -15.56 -20.35 15.78
CA ILE A 198 -14.25 -20.10 16.41
C ILE A 198 -13.14 -20.08 15.35
N VAL A 199 -13.11 -21.05 14.44
CA VAL A 199 -12.11 -21.08 13.36
C VAL A 199 -12.26 -19.85 12.47
N SER A 200 -13.49 -19.56 12.03
CA SER A 200 -13.79 -18.41 11.15
C SER A 200 -13.42 -17.09 11.81
N ARG A 201 -13.64 -16.96 13.13
CA ARG A 201 -13.24 -15.80 13.93
C ARG A 201 -11.74 -15.57 13.85
N ILE A 202 -10.95 -16.62 14.04
CA ILE A 202 -9.48 -16.53 14.02
C ILE A 202 -8.99 -16.18 12.61
N GLU A 203 -9.51 -16.86 11.59
CA GLU A 203 -9.19 -16.55 10.19
C GLU A 203 -9.53 -15.09 9.84
N TYR A 204 -10.68 -14.60 10.32
CA TYR A 204 -11.15 -13.25 10.07
C TYR A 204 -10.26 -12.18 10.71
N ILE A 205 -9.69 -12.39 11.90
CA ILE A 205 -8.77 -11.43 12.54
C ILE A 205 -7.60 -11.10 11.62
N PHE A 206 -6.94 -12.12 11.08
CA PHE A 206 -5.80 -11.94 10.18
C PHE A 206 -6.24 -11.34 8.84
N SER A 207 -7.42 -11.70 8.34
CA SER A 207 -8.01 -11.07 7.16
C SER A 207 -8.33 -9.59 7.38
N ALA A 208 -8.78 -9.21 8.57
CA ALA A 208 -9.06 -7.82 8.92
C ALA A 208 -7.78 -6.99 8.97
N CYS A 209 -6.69 -7.54 9.53
CA CYS A 209 -5.36 -6.92 9.47
C CYS A 209 -4.91 -6.67 8.02
N LYS A 210 -5.16 -7.64 7.11
CA LYS A 210 -4.88 -7.48 5.68
C LYS A 210 -5.68 -6.34 5.06
N ASN A 211 -6.99 -6.28 5.31
CA ASN A 211 -7.85 -5.25 4.75
C ASN A 211 -7.40 -3.84 5.15
N ILE A 212 -7.02 -3.65 6.42
CA ILE A 212 -6.52 -2.37 6.92
C ILE A 212 -5.13 -2.04 6.35
N SER A 213 -4.26 -3.04 6.22
CA SER A 213 -2.96 -2.88 5.56
C SER A 213 -3.13 -2.39 4.12
N ASP A 214 -4.08 -2.94 3.36
CA ASP A 214 -4.38 -2.52 2.00
C ASP A 214 -4.88 -1.06 1.95
N ILE A 215 -5.70 -0.63 2.91
CA ILE A 215 -6.15 0.77 3.04
C ILE A 215 -4.96 1.68 3.36
N ALA A 216 -4.16 1.35 4.37
CA ALA A 216 -2.99 2.12 4.77
C ALA A 216 -1.98 2.27 3.63
N ARG A 217 -1.73 1.19 2.87
CA ARG A 217 -0.84 1.19 1.70
C ARG A 217 -1.33 2.14 0.61
N ARG A 218 -2.64 2.13 0.33
CA ARG A 218 -3.25 3.03 -0.67
C ARG A 218 -3.16 4.50 -0.23
N ALA A 219 -3.42 4.78 1.04
CA ALA A 219 -3.27 6.11 1.62
C ALA A 219 -1.81 6.59 1.56
N ALA A 220 -0.85 5.75 2.00
CA ALA A 220 0.58 6.05 1.95
C ALA A 220 1.05 6.38 0.53
N SER A 221 0.71 5.54 -0.45
CA SER A 221 1.11 5.73 -1.85
C SER A 221 0.48 6.99 -2.48
N HIS A 222 -0.73 7.38 -2.03
CA HIS A 222 -1.36 8.60 -2.48
C HIS A 222 -0.69 9.85 -1.89
N LEU A 223 -0.43 9.84 -0.59
CA LEU A 223 0.26 10.92 0.11
C LEU A 223 1.71 11.09 -0.36
N GLU A 224 2.42 9.99 -0.65
CA GLU A 224 3.76 10.02 -1.25
C GLU A 224 3.74 10.69 -2.63
N ARG A 225 2.79 10.33 -3.50
CA ARG A 225 2.64 10.97 -4.82
C ARG A 225 2.30 12.46 -4.70
N LYS A 226 1.43 12.84 -3.76
CA LYS A 226 1.09 14.25 -3.48
C LYS A 226 2.31 15.02 -2.97
N HIS A 227 3.09 14.41 -2.07
CA HIS A 227 4.34 14.97 -1.56
C HIS A 227 5.37 15.18 -2.67
N ASN A 228 5.61 14.16 -3.50
CA ASN A 228 6.55 14.24 -4.62
C ASN A 228 6.11 15.25 -5.68
N ARG A 229 4.81 15.36 -5.97
CA ARG A 229 4.27 16.42 -6.86
C ARG A 229 4.50 17.80 -6.28
N ASN A 230 4.28 18.01 -4.99
CA ASN A 230 4.55 19.30 -4.34
C ASN A 230 6.04 19.66 -4.34
N ILE A 231 6.93 18.67 -4.23
CA ILE A 231 8.36 18.88 -4.40
C ILE A 231 8.69 19.23 -5.85
N SER A 232 8.11 18.52 -6.82
CA SER A 232 8.34 18.77 -8.25
C SER A 232 7.80 20.13 -8.69
N SER A 233 6.60 20.52 -8.25
CA SER A 233 6.01 21.83 -8.59
C SER A 233 6.73 22.99 -7.92
N LYS A 234 7.34 22.79 -6.74
CA LYS A 234 8.30 23.75 -6.17
C LYS A 234 9.61 23.85 -6.97
N ARG A 235 9.95 22.83 -7.76
CA ARG A 235 11.17 22.78 -8.60
C ARG A 235 10.92 23.26 -10.04
N GLU A 236 9.68 23.19 -10.52
CA GLU A 236 9.26 23.82 -11.78
C GLU A 236 9.42 25.35 -11.64
N GLY A 237 10.33 25.94 -12.42
CA GLY A 237 10.61 27.38 -12.35
C GLY A 237 11.76 27.79 -11.42
N THR A 238 12.53 26.85 -10.85
CA THR A 238 13.79 27.15 -10.12
C THR A 238 15.04 26.37 -10.56
N ASN A 239 14.95 25.47 -11.56
CA ASN A 239 16.07 24.60 -11.96
C ASN A 239 17.14 25.34 -12.77
N VAL A 240 18.41 25.16 -12.40
CA VAL A 240 19.56 25.77 -13.07
C VAL A 240 20.20 24.76 -14.04
N PHE A 241 20.12 25.02 -15.34
CA PHE A 241 20.83 24.20 -16.33
C PHE A 241 22.31 24.59 -16.40
N ILE A 242 23.19 23.61 -16.47
CA ILE A 242 24.63 23.79 -16.65
C ILE A 242 25.06 23.08 -17.94
N GLY A 243 25.28 23.87 -19.00
CA GLY A 243 25.86 23.39 -20.26
C GLY A 243 27.38 23.50 -20.21
N HIS A 244 28.12 22.47 -20.64
CA HIS A 244 29.57 22.45 -20.51
C HIS A 244 30.26 21.54 -21.52
N GLY A 245 31.56 21.78 -21.75
CA GLY A 245 32.44 20.96 -22.58
C GLY A 245 32.99 19.72 -21.87
N ARG A 246 34.24 19.35 -22.15
CA ARG A 246 34.97 18.28 -21.45
C ARG A 246 35.49 18.71 -20.07
N SER A 247 35.67 20.01 -19.87
CA SER A 247 36.24 20.62 -18.68
C SER A 247 35.40 20.25 -17.45
N MET A 248 36.08 19.96 -16.35
CA MET A 248 35.43 19.55 -15.10
C MET A 248 35.00 20.73 -14.23
N LEU A 249 35.27 21.96 -14.67
CA LEU A 249 34.92 23.19 -13.94
C LEU A 249 33.43 23.30 -13.62
N TRP A 250 32.55 22.68 -14.42
CA TRP A 250 31.11 22.61 -14.13
C TRP A 250 30.80 21.99 -12.78
N ARG A 251 31.66 21.09 -12.26
CA ARG A 251 31.46 20.44 -10.97
C ARG A 251 31.54 21.44 -9.82
N GLU A 252 32.46 22.40 -9.92
CA GLU A 252 32.60 23.46 -8.92
C GLU A 252 31.39 24.40 -8.94
N LEU A 253 30.93 24.80 -10.13
CA LEU A 253 29.71 25.61 -10.28
C LEU A 253 28.48 24.88 -9.74
N LYS A 254 28.37 23.58 -10.03
CA LYS A 254 27.32 22.69 -9.54
C LYS A 254 27.32 22.58 -8.02
N ASP A 255 28.49 22.41 -7.40
CA ASP A 255 28.62 22.37 -5.93
C ASP A 255 28.26 23.73 -5.32
N PHE A 256 28.64 24.85 -5.95
CA PHE A 256 28.22 26.18 -5.52
C PHE A 256 26.69 26.36 -5.58
N ILE A 257 26.05 26.05 -6.72
CA ILE A 257 24.59 26.18 -6.91
C ILE A 257 23.84 25.31 -5.90
N LYS A 258 24.29 24.07 -5.70
CA LYS A 258 23.60 23.13 -4.80
C LYS A 258 23.83 23.47 -3.33
N ASP A 259 25.09 23.64 -2.92
CA ASP A 259 25.46 23.63 -1.50
C ASP A 259 25.48 25.04 -0.89
N ARG A 260 25.75 26.09 -1.68
CA ARG A 260 25.72 27.48 -1.19
C ARG A 260 24.44 28.23 -1.53
N VAL A 261 23.94 28.04 -2.74
CA VAL A 261 22.75 28.75 -3.24
C VAL A 261 21.46 27.98 -2.91
N GLY A 262 21.52 26.65 -2.84
CA GLY A 262 20.37 25.81 -2.48
C GLY A 262 19.39 25.55 -3.63
N LEU A 263 19.80 25.79 -4.88
CA LEU A 263 18.97 25.57 -6.05
C LEU A 263 19.17 24.18 -6.66
N PRO A 264 18.12 23.58 -7.26
CA PRO A 264 18.26 22.39 -8.08
C PRO A 264 19.03 22.71 -9.37
N TRP A 265 19.76 21.72 -9.90
CA TRP A 265 20.56 21.88 -11.10
C TRP A 265 20.47 20.63 -12.00
N ASP A 266 20.74 20.82 -13.29
CA ASP A 266 20.84 19.75 -14.29
C ASP A 266 22.01 19.96 -15.25
N GLU A 267 22.68 18.88 -15.68
CA GLU A 267 23.74 18.87 -16.70
C GLU A 267 23.47 17.83 -17.79
N PHE A 268 24.10 17.99 -18.96
CA PHE A 268 23.89 17.12 -20.12
C PHE A 268 24.69 15.78 -20.11
N ASN A 269 25.37 15.37 -19.03
CA ASN A 269 26.21 14.15 -19.02
C ASN A 269 25.78 12.99 -18.09
N ARG A 270 24.57 12.99 -17.52
CA ARG A 270 24.09 11.77 -16.85
C ARG A 270 23.77 10.70 -17.91
N VAL A 271 24.19 9.45 -17.69
CA VAL A 271 23.97 8.30 -18.58
C VAL A 271 22.53 8.26 -19.13
N PRO A 272 22.31 8.08 -20.45
CA PRO A 272 20.97 7.97 -21.01
C PRO A 272 20.23 6.78 -20.39
N VAL A 273 19.01 7.03 -19.91
CA VAL A 273 18.10 5.97 -19.46
C VAL A 273 17.64 5.19 -20.69
N ALA A 274 17.65 3.86 -20.63
CA ALA A 274 17.23 3.01 -21.73
C ALA A 274 15.84 3.42 -22.24
N GLY A 275 15.74 3.73 -23.55
CA GLY A 275 14.49 4.13 -24.21
C GLY A 275 14.26 5.64 -24.37
N VAL A 276 15.12 6.51 -23.82
CA VAL A 276 15.01 7.97 -23.97
C VAL A 276 16.08 8.46 -24.95
N THR A 277 15.69 9.11 -26.04
CA THR A 277 16.65 9.69 -27.00
C THR A 277 17.30 10.93 -26.40
N ASN A 278 18.56 11.21 -26.77
CA ASN A 278 19.29 12.40 -26.32
C ASN A 278 18.51 13.71 -26.56
N ILE A 279 17.72 13.76 -27.64
CA ILE A 279 16.87 14.91 -27.99
C ILE A 279 15.71 15.07 -26.99
N SER A 280 14.98 13.99 -26.70
CA SER A 280 13.83 14.04 -25.77
C SER A 280 14.23 14.49 -24.36
N ARG A 281 15.44 14.09 -23.94
CA ARG A 281 16.01 14.54 -22.67
C ARG A 281 16.37 16.02 -22.68
N LEU A 282 17.02 16.49 -23.74
CA LEU A 282 17.37 17.90 -23.89
C LEU A 282 16.13 18.80 -23.84
N ILE A 283 15.03 18.37 -24.46
CA ILE A 283 13.73 19.06 -24.40
C ILE A 283 13.18 19.11 -22.97
N GLN A 284 13.23 18.00 -22.23
CA GLN A 284 12.80 18.00 -20.82
C GLN A 284 13.63 18.95 -19.96
N MET A 285 14.95 18.99 -20.16
CA MET A 285 15.84 19.90 -19.45
C MET A 285 15.52 21.35 -19.80
N LEU A 286 15.30 21.65 -21.09
CA LEU A 286 14.87 22.97 -21.58
C LEU A 286 13.54 23.42 -20.96
N ASP A 287 12.57 22.53 -20.82
CA ASP A 287 11.25 22.86 -20.25
C ASP A 287 11.29 23.04 -18.73
N SER A 288 12.20 22.35 -18.04
CA SER A 288 12.35 22.46 -16.58
C SER A 288 13.21 23.64 -16.13
N ALA A 289 14.12 24.11 -16.99
CA ALA A 289 15.11 25.11 -16.63
C ALA A 289 14.49 26.50 -16.49
N SER A 290 14.99 27.23 -15.51
CA SER A 290 14.54 28.59 -15.17
C SER A 290 15.61 29.62 -15.49
N ILE A 291 16.86 29.15 -15.48
CA ILE A 291 18.05 29.83 -15.96
C ILE A 291 19.05 28.78 -16.45
N ALA A 292 19.93 29.17 -17.36
CA ALA A 292 21.02 28.35 -17.87
C ALA A 292 22.36 29.07 -17.75
N PHE A 293 23.38 28.36 -17.27
CA PHE A 293 24.78 28.77 -17.32
C PHE A 293 25.55 27.86 -18.28
N LEU A 294 26.18 28.45 -19.30
CA LEU A 294 26.87 27.73 -20.36
C LEU A 294 28.37 28.00 -20.25
N ILE A 295 29.12 26.99 -19.83
CA ILE A 295 30.55 27.08 -19.56
C ILE A 295 31.31 26.84 -20.86
N MET A 296 31.96 27.89 -21.33
CA MET A 296 32.81 27.90 -22.52
C MET A 296 34.27 27.98 -22.07
N THR A 297 35.04 26.93 -22.38
CA THR A 297 36.48 26.82 -22.06
C THR A 297 37.27 26.57 -23.34
N ALA A 298 38.54 26.92 -23.33
CA ALA A 298 39.44 26.81 -24.49
C ALA A 298 39.87 25.35 -24.75
N GLU A 299 38.95 24.52 -25.27
CA GLU A 299 39.13 23.07 -25.39
C GLU A 299 39.46 22.56 -26.79
N ASP A 300 38.91 23.18 -27.84
CA ASP A 300 39.10 22.74 -29.23
C ASP A 300 40.03 23.73 -29.96
N GLU A 301 41.21 23.26 -30.36
CA GLU A 301 42.16 24.03 -31.17
C GLU A 301 41.75 23.93 -32.65
N MET A 302 41.44 25.07 -33.27
CA MET A 302 41.12 25.13 -34.70
C MET A 302 42.40 25.19 -35.55
N SER A 303 42.26 24.86 -36.83
CA SER A 303 43.35 24.84 -37.81
C SER A 303 44.04 26.20 -38.04
N ASP A 304 43.47 27.29 -37.51
CA ASP A 304 43.99 28.65 -37.52
C ASP A 304 44.81 29.00 -36.26
N GLY A 305 45.02 28.05 -35.34
CA GLY A 305 45.79 28.21 -34.11
C GLY A 305 45.02 28.89 -32.96
N LYS A 306 43.71 29.09 -33.12
CA LYS A 306 42.84 29.69 -32.09
C LYS A 306 42.10 28.61 -31.32
N ASN A 307 41.87 28.86 -30.02
CA ASN A 307 41.13 27.94 -29.15
C ASN A 307 39.68 28.40 -29.03
N HIS A 308 38.76 27.53 -29.42
CA HIS A 308 37.32 27.76 -29.36
C HIS A 308 36.63 26.85 -28.35
N ALA A 309 35.47 27.30 -27.89
CA ALA A 309 34.59 26.45 -27.09
C ALA A 309 34.04 25.30 -27.96
N ARG A 310 33.75 24.19 -27.31
CA ARG A 310 33.22 23.00 -27.97
C ARG A 310 31.88 23.28 -28.65
N MET A 311 31.73 22.80 -29.89
CA MET A 311 30.57 23.06 -30.74
C MET A 311 29.21 22.66 -30.10
N ASN A 312 29.19 21.61 -29.28
CA ASN A 312 27.99 21.19 -28.56
C ASN A 312 27.49 22.24 -27.57
N VAL A 313 28.41 22.93 -26.86
CA VAL A 313 28.06 23.97 -25.89
C VAL A 313 27.46 25.18 -26.61
N ILE A 314 27.95 25.49 -27.81
CA ILE A 314 27.38 26.56 -28.66
C ILE A 314 25.95 26.21 -29.08
N HIS A 315 25.71 24.95 -29.48
CA HIS A 315 24.37 24.49 -29.85
C HIS A 315 23.40 24.56 -28.66
N GLU A 316 23.84 24.11 -27.47
CA GLU A 316 23.07 24.23 -26.24
C GLU A 316 22.79 25.70 -25.88
N ALA A 317 23.78 26.58 -26.04
CA ALA A 317 23.60 28.02 -25.79
C ALA A 317 22.49 28.61 -26.66
N GLY A 318 22.51 28.29 -27.96
CA GLY A 318 21.45 28.72 -28.88
C GLY A 318 20.07 28.19 -28.51
N LEU A 319 19.96 26.92 -28.11
CA LEU A 319 18.70 26.30 -27.69
C LEU A 319 18.13 26.95 -26.42
N PHE A 320 18.96 27.15 -25.40
CA PHE A 320 18.53 27.78 -24.15
C PHE A 320 18.25 29.27 -24.31
N GLN A 321 19.01 29.98 -25.15
CA GLN A 321 18.67 31.36 -25.51
C GLN A 321 17.33 31.45 -26.24
N GLY A 322 17.02 30.50 -27.13
CA GLY A 322 15.71 30.43 -27.80
C GLY A 322 14.55 30.14 -26.86
N ARG A 323 14.77 29.36 -25.79
CA ARG A 323 13.72 28.96 -24.83
C ARG A 323 13.54 29.93 -23.67
N LEU A 324 14.63 30.42 -23.08
CA LEU A 324 14.65 31.23 -21.86
C LEU A 324 14.91 32.73 -22.11
N GLY A 325 15.39 33.08 -23.30
CA GLY A 325 15.85 34.44 -23.62
C GLY A 325 17.27 34.74 -23.11
N PHE A 326 17.82 35.86 -23.56
CA PHE A 326 19.22 36.24 -23.28
C PHE A 326 19.50 36.61 -21.83
N THR A 327 18.49 37.07 -21.08
CA THR A 327 18.67 37.41 -19.65
C THR A 327 18.80 36.17 -18.78
N ARG A 328 18.28 35.01 -19.22
CA ARG A 328 18.25 33.76 -18.46
C ARG A 328 19.10 32.66 -19.07
N SER A 329 19.86 32.95 -20.12
CA SER A 329 20.83 32.03 -20.71
C SER A 329 22.19 32.72 -20.77
N ILE A 330 22.98 32.49 -19.73
CA ILE A 330 24.22 33.22 -19.43
C ILE A 330 25.42 32.40 -19.85
N ILE A 331 26.35 33.03 -20.56
CA ILE A 331 27.60 32.42 -20.98
C ILE A 331 28.66 32.73 -19.92
N LEU A 332 29.30 31.68 -19.42
CA LEU A 332 30.51 31.77 -18.59
C LEU A 332 31.70 31.48 -19.51
N LEU A 333 32.48 32.51 -19.84
CA LEU A 333 33.58 32.42 -20.81
C LEU A 333 34.94 32.45 -20.12
N GLU A 334 35.72 31.39 -20.32
CA GLU A 334 37.10 31.31 -19.84
C GLU A 334 38.01 32.29 -20.61
N GLU A 335 38.88 32.99 -19.89
CA GLU A 335 39.93 33.79 -20.51
C GLU A 335 40.86 32.95 -21.40
N GLY A 336 41.05 33.38 -22.64
CA GLY A 336 41.82 32.65 -23.65
C GLY A 336 40.98 31.73 -24.55
N CYS A 337 39.67 31.63 -24.31
CA CYS A 337 38.71 31.09 -25.28
C CYS A 337 38.24 32.21 -26.23
N GLU A 338 38.27 31.96 -27.54
CA GLU A 338 37.76 32.92 -28.52
C GLU A 338 36.23 33.05 -28.46
N GLU A 339 35.75 34.28 -28.63
CA GLU A 339 34.33 34.59 -28.77
C GLU A 339 33.80 34.12 -30.13
N PHE A 340 32.54 33.69 -30.16
CA PHE A 340 31.84 33.48 -31.43
C PHE A 340 31.26 34.79 -31.94
N SER A 341 31.37 35.03 -33.25
CA SER A 341 30.90 36.25 -33.92
C SER A 341 29.43 36.60 -33.64
N ASN A 342 28.61 35.60 -33.33
CA ASN A 342 27.17 35.76 -33.07
C ASN A 342 26.83 36.21 -31.63
N ILE A 343 27.82 36.38 -30.75
CA ILE A 343 27.63 36.71 -29.32
C ILE A 343 28.12 38.14 -29.00
N GLN A 344 28.71 38.86 -29.98
CA GLN A 344 29.13 40.25 -29.82
C GLN A 344 27.94 41.15 -29.42
N GLY A 345 27.90 41.54 -28.13
CA GLY A 345 26.85 42.36 -27.54
C GLY A 345 25.95 41.65 -26.51
N LEU A 346 26.15 40.36 -26.24
CA LEU A 346 25.44 39.62 -25.19
C LEU A 346 26.17 39.69 -23.85
N GLY A 347 25.41 39.67 -22.75
CA GLY A 347 25.95 39.61 -21.39
C GLY A 347 26.68 38.29 -21.14
N GLN A 348 27.99 38.38 -20.93
CA GLN A 348 28.86 37.25 -20.61
C GLN A 348 29.54 37.50 -19.26
N ILE A 349 29.74 36.44 -18.49
CA ILE A 349 30.57 36.48 -17.29
C ILE A 349 31.91 35.85 -17.65
N ARG A 350 33.00 36.59 -17.46
CA ARG A 350 34.35 36.10 -17.74
C ARG A 350 34.98 35.55 -16.49
N PHE A 351 35.78 34.50 -16.63
CA PHE A 351 36.56 33.96 -15.51
C PHE A 351 37.98 33.60 -15.94
N PRO A 352 38.97 33.71 -15.03
CA PRO A 352 40.36 33.36 -15.34
C PRO A 352 40.52 31.88 -15.68
N LYS A 353 41.48 31.56 -16.55
CA LYS A 353 41.75 30.18 -16.98
C LYS A 353 41.85 29.21 -15.81
N GLY A 354 41.02 28.17 -15.81
CA GLY A 354 40.97 27.15 -14.76
C GLY A 354 40.38 27.59 -13.42
N ASN A 355 39.82 28.80 -13.29
CA ASN A 355 39.29 29.32 -12.02
C ASN A 355 37.85 29.85 -12.17
N ILE A 356 36.89 28.94 -12.37
CA ILE A 356 35.47 29.31 -12.49
C ILE A 356 34.91 29.94 -11.21
N SER A 357 35.49 29.65 -10.04
CA SER A 357 35.03 30.19 -8.76
C SER A 357 35.04 31.72 -8.71
N ALA A 358 35.89 32.38 -9.52
CA ALA A 358 35.93 33.82 -9.67
C ALA A 358 34.61 34.42 -10.18
N SER A 359 33.80 33.64 -10.93
CA SER A 359 32.50 34.08 -11.46
C SER A 359 31.33 33.92 -10.48
N PHE A 360 31.51 33.28 -9.33
CA PHE A 360 30.38 32.87 -8.48
C PHE A 360 29.58 34.04 -7.91
N GLU A 361 30.23 35.17 -7.61
CA GLU A 361 29.51 36.36 -7.14
C GLU A 361 28.63 36.96 -8.26
N GLU A 362 29.14 37.02 -9.49
CA GLU A 362 28.33 37.48 -10.63
C GLU A 362 27.20 36.51 -10.96
N VAL A 363 27.44 35.20 -10.88
CA VAL A 363 26.40 34.17 -11.01
C VAL A 363 25.31 34.37 -9.97
N ARG A 364 25.68 34.65 -8.72
CA ARG A 364 24.73 34.94 -7.64
C ARG A 364 23.92 36.20 -7.92
N LEU A 365 24.57 37.30 -8.32
CA LEU A 365 23.88 38.55 -8.67
C LEU A 365 22.88 38.37 -9.81
N VAL A 366 23.20 37.51 -10.79
CA VAL A 366 22.25 37.15 -11.85
C VAL A 366 21.04 36.40 -11.29
N LEU A 367 21.26 35.43 -10.39
CA LEU A 367 20.18 34.67 -9.78
C LEU A 367 19.26 35.56 -8.93
N GLU A 368 19.82 36.51 -8.18
CA GLU A 368 19.07 37.53 -7.42
C GLU A 368 18.28 38.45 -8.37
N ARG A 369 18.90 38.91 -9.47
CA ARG A 369 18.23 39.75 -10.50
C ARG A 369 17.02 39.05 -11.12
N GLU A 370 17.13 37.75 -11.38
CA GLU A 370 16.05 36.95 -11.97
C GLU A 370 15.01 36.46 -10.94
N GLY A 371 15.20 36.78 -9.65
CA GLY A 371 14.29 36.43 -8.56
C GLY A 371 14.26 34.93 -8.22
N LEU A 372 15.38 34.24 -8.47
CA LEU A 372 15.51 32.81 -8.18
C LEU A 372 16.02 32.52 -6.76
N ILE A 373 16.65 33.52 -6.12
CA ILE A 373 17.10 33.50 -4.72
C ILE A 373 16.84 34.82 -4.00
#